data_AF-A0A7W1KQL6-F1
#
_entry.id   AF-A0A7W1KQL6-F1
#
_cell.length_a   1.000
_cell.length_b   1.000
_cell.length_c   1.000
_cell.angle_alpha   90.00
_cell.angle_beta   90.00
_cell.angle_gamma   90.00
#
_symmetry.space_group_name_H-M   'P 1'
#
loop_
_entity.id
_entity.type
_entity.pdbx_description
1 polymer ?
#
loop_
_entity_poly.entity_id
_entity_poly.type
_entity_poly.pdbx_seq_one_letter_code
_entity_poly.pdbx_strand_id
1 'polypeptide(L)'
;MIFFTILVVLVFLAQMIELFIPPLEWMYNAHIYIVPVIVFYGAMALPFPLMLALSFVAGFLLDVFTMQVVGARVEIALGSSIMIYAVLASIMHGLRPLFIRGRWEIHCVMSGICTSLLLLTQYLMIAFRRGSILFTPEAWWQIGGPGVLAMLMAPLVFWFLHAIGDATGNPFIPEPETYR
;
A
#
# COMPACT_ATOMS: atom_id res chain seq x y z
N MET A 1 -16.50 -13.22 -0.10
CA MET A 1 -16.59 -12.43 -1.36
C MET A 1 -16.92 -10.97 -1.07
N ILE A 2 -17.94 -10.67 -0.26
CA ILE A 2 -18.35 -9.31 0.11
C ILE A 2 -17.18 -8.46 0.64
N PHE A 3 -16.38 -9.00 1.58
CA PHE A 3 -15.21 -8.30 2.11
C PHE A 3 -14.18 -7.90 1.03
N PHE A 4 -13.90 -8.79 0.08
CA PHE A 4 -12.99 -8.49 -1.04
C PHE A 4 -13.54 -7.35 -1.91
N THR A 5 -14.84 -7.38 -2.23
CA THR A 5 -15.49 -6.30 -2.98
C THR A 5 -15.41 -4.97 -2.22
N ILE A 6 -15.59 -4.99 -0.89
CA ILE A 6 -15.44 -3.79 -0.05
C ILE A 6 -14.00 -3.27 -0.10
N LEU A 7 -12.98 -4.14 0.01
CA LEU A 7 -11.59 -3.72 -0.12
C LEU A 7 -11.29 -3.08 -1.47
N VAL A 8 -11.81 -3.64 -2.57
CA VAL A 8 -11.67 -3.04 -3.92
C VAL A 8 -12.30 -1.64 -3.98
N VAL A 9 -13.51 -1.48 -3.44
CA VAL A 9 -14.18 -0.18 -3.38
C VAL A 9 -13.42 0.79 -2.49
N LEU A 10 -12.91 0.35 -1.34
CA LEU A 10 -12.12 1.17 -0.43
C LEU A 10 -10.80 1.60 -1.07
N VAL A 11 -10.11 0.74 -1.80
CA VAL A 11 -8.91 1.10 -2.57
C VAL A 11 -9.24 2.19 -3.58
N PHE A 12 -10.32 2.04 -4.34
CA PHE A 12 -10.73 3.05 -5.31
C PHE A 12 -11.08 4.39 -4.65
N LEU A 13 -11.87 4.37 -3.58
CA LEU A 13 -12.27 5.57 -2.84
C LEU A 13 -11.07 6.23 -2.15
N ALA A 14 -10.17 5.46 -1.54
CA ALA A 14 -8.97 5.98 -0.93
C ALA A 14 -8.06 6.65 -1.97
N GLN A 15 -7.89 6.05 -3.15
CA GLN A 15 -7.14 6.67 -4.24
C GLN A 15 -7.75 7.99 -4.69
N MET A 16 -9.09 8.06 -4.78
CA MET A 16 -9.79 9.33 -5.05
C MET A 16 -9.53 10.37 -3.97
N ILE A 17 -9.62 9.99 -2.70
CA ILE A 17 -9.41 10.89 -1.56
C ILE A 17 -7.96 11.39 -1.52
N GLU A 18 -6.98 10.53 -1.78
CA GLU A 18 -5.55 10.88 -1.81
C GLU A 18 -5.23 11.99 -2.81
N LEU A 19 -5.94 12.05 -3.95
CA LEU A 19 -5.78 13.12 -4.94
C LEU A 19 -6.20 14.50 -4.40
N PHE A 20 -7.10 14.54 -3.41
CA PHE A 20 -7.56 15.78 -2.79
C PHE A 20 -6.77 16.16 -1.54
N ILE A 21 -5.92 15.26 -1.02
CA ILE A 21 -5.10 15.55 0.16
C ILE A 21 -3.88 16.37 -0.28
N PRO A 22 -3.74 17.63 0.18
CA PRO A 22 -2.56 18.42 -0.14
C PRO A 22 -1.31 17.82 0.50
N PRO A 23 -0.13 17.96 -0.14
CA PRO A 23 1.12 17.53 0.45
C PRO A 23 1.40 18.30 1.74
N LEU A 24 2.08 17.66 2.68
CA LEU A 24 2.38 18.25 3.98
C LEU A 24 3.62 19.16 3.87
N GLU A 25 3.41 20.47 3.92
CA GLU A 25 4.49 21.47 3.81
C GLU A 25 5.55 21.31 4.91
N TRP A 26 5.13 20.95 6.13
CA TRP A 26 6.03 20.70 7.26
C TRP A 26 6.89 19.45 7.10
N MET A 27 6.58 18.59 6.13
CA MET A 27 7.32 17.36 5.81
C MET A 27 7.82 17.37 4.36
N TYR A 28 8.41 18.49 3.94
CA TYR A 28 9.03 18.63 2.61
C TYR A 28 8.10 18.24 1.44
N ASN A 29 6.82 18.56 1.56
CA ASN A 29 5.76 18.21 0.60
C ASN A 29 5.56 16.69 0.41
N ALA A 30 5.77 15.90 1.47
CA ALA A 30 5.42 14.50 1.45
C ALA A 30 3.90 14.29 1.38
N HIS A 31 3.49 13.32 0.55
CA HIS A 31 2.09 12.95 0.35
C HIS A 31 1.65 11.88 1.37
N ILE A 32 0.35 11.82 1.65
CA ILE A 32 -0.24 10.80 2.51
C ILE A 32 -0.74 9.66 1.61
N TYR A 33 -0.35 8.42 1.91
CA TYR A 33 -0.82 7.24 1.18
C TYR A 33 -1.54 6.27 2.13
N ILE A 34 -2.84 6.11 1.88
CA ILE A 34 -3.80 5.23 2.56
C ILE A 34 -3.93 3.90 1.80
N VAL A 35 -3.92 3.93 0.46
CA VAL A 35 -4.10 2.77 -0.41
C VAL A 35 -3.09 1.65 -0.11
N PRO A 36 -1.78 1.92 0.04
CA PRO A 36 -0.82 0.88 0.44
C PRO A 36 -1.22 0.19 1.75
N VAL A 37 -1.69 0.95 2.74
CA VAL A 37 -2.11 0.41 4.04
C VAL A 37 -3.29 -0.55 3.87
N ILE A 38 -4.28 -0.19 3.05
CA ILE A 38 -5.45 -1.05 2.76
C ILE A 38 -5.01 -2.32 2.02
N VAL A 39 -4.13 -2.20 1.03
CA VAL A 39 -3.62 -3.34 0.25
C VAL A 39 -2.80 -4.29 1.13
N PHE A 40 -1.93 -3.77 2.00
CA PHE A 40 -1.13 -4.59 2.91
C PHE A 40 -1.99 -5.25 3.99
N TYR A 41 -3.06 -4.61 4.45
CA TYR A 41 -4.06 -5.28 5.27
C TYR A 41 -4.72 -6.44 4.52
N GLY A 42 -5.17 -6.18 3.29
CA GLY A 42 -5.75 -7.20 2.40
C GLY A 42 -4.79 -8.36 2.17
N ALA A 43 -3.49 -8.12 2.11
CA ALA A 43 -2.48 -9.16 1.98
C ALA A 43 -2.46 -10.15 3.16
N MET A 44 -2.87 -9.73 4.35
CA MET A 44 -2.99 -10.64 5.51
C MET A 44 -4.36 -11.30 5.60
N ALA A 45 -5.42 -10.54 5.25
CA ALA A 45 -6.80 -10.93 5.46
C ALA A 45 -7.38 -11.80 4.32
N LEU A 46 -6.74 -11.84 3.15
CA LEU A 46 -7.22 -12.55 1.96
C LEU A 46 -6.33 -13.76 1.62
N PRO A 47 -6.87 -14.80 0.97
CA PRO A 47 -6.07 -15.86 0.37
C PRO A 47 -5.22 -15.29 -0.78
N PHE A 48 -4.09 -15.95 -1.06
CA PHE A 48 -3.09 -15.48 -2.02
C PHE A 48 -3.65 -15.03 -3.38
N PRO A 49 -4.57 -15.75 -4.06
CA PRO A 49 -5.12 -15.30 -5.34
C PRO A 49 -5.91 -13.99 -5.25
N LEU A 50 -6.67 -13.79 -4.17
CA LEU A 50 -7.44 -12.55 -3.97
C LEU A 50 -6.54 -11.39 -3.56
N MET A 51 -5.46 -11.66 -2.81
CA MET A 51 -4.42 -10.67 -2.53
C MET A 51 -3.77 -10.18 -3.84
N LEU A 52 -3.44 -11.09 -4.76
CA LEU A 52 -2.89 -10.71 -6.07
C LEU A 52 -3.90 -9.91 -6.90
N ALA A 53 -5.18 -10.29 -6.89
CA ALA A 53 -6.23 -9.52 -7.56
C ALA A 53 -6.37 -8.11 -6.98
N LEU A 54 -6.31 -7.96 -5.65
CA LEU A 54 -6.34 -6.64 -5.00
C LEU A 54 -5.11 -5.80 -5.38
N SER A 55 -3.93 -6.43 -5.38
CA SER A 55 -2.66 -5.80 -5.79
C SER A 55 -2.68 -5.35 -7.25
N PHE A 56 -3.30 -6.15 -8.13
CA PHE A 56 -3.51 -5.80 -9.52
C PHE A 56 -4.39 -4.55 -9.65
N VAL A 57 -5.53 -4.51 -8.96
CA VAL A 57 -6.43 -3.35 -9.00
C VAL A 57 -5.74 -2.11 -8.45
N ALA A 58 -5.08 -2.20 -7.30
CA ALA A 58 -4.39 -1.08 -6.68
C ALA A 58 -3.26 -0.54 -7.57
N GLY A 59 -2.42 -1.42 -8.11
CA GLY A 59 -1.34 -1.03 -9.02
C GLY A 59 -1.85 -0.46 -10.33
N PHE A 60 -2.91 -1.03 -10.90
CA PHE A 60 -3.52 -0.52 -12.12
C PHE A 60 -4.08 0.89 -11.91
N LEU A 61 -4.84 1.10 -10.82
CA LEU A 61 -5.37 2.41 -10.48
C LEU A 61 -4.26 3.43 -10.25
N LEU A 62 -3.22 3.06 -9.48
CA LEU A 62 -2.08 3.94 -9.22
C LEU A 62 -1.41 4.36 -10.52
N ASP A 63 -1.13 3.41 -11.44
CA ASP A 63 -0.52 3.74 -12.73
C ASP A 63 -1.43 4.63 -13.58
N VAL A 64 -2.75 4.43 -13.56
CA VAL A 64 -3.71 5.28 -14.29
C VAL A 64 -3.69 6.72 -13.76
N PHE A 65 -3.60 6.93 -12.44
CA PHE A 65 -3.58 8.27 -11.85
C PHE A 65 -2.21 8.97 -11.90
N THR A 66 -1.13 8.19 -11.96
CA THR A 66 0.25 8.71 -11.93
C THR A 66 0.94 8.61 -13.28
N MET A 67 0.23 8.24 -14.34
CA MET A 67 0.78 8.12 -15.68
C MET A 67 1.42 9.44 -16.11
N GLN A 68 2.75 9.46 -16.14
CA GLN A 68 3.54 10.61 -16.58
C GLN A 68 4.15 10.31 -17.95
N VAL A 69 3.65 11.03 -18.96
CA VAL A 69 4.24 11.06 -20.31
C VAL A 69 4.89 12.43 -20.49
N VAL A 70 6.22 12.47 -20.43
CA VAL A 70 7.01 13.69 -20.59
C VAL A 70 7.69 13.63 -21.96
N GLY A 71 7.18 14.42 -22.91
CA GLY A 71 7.64 14.39 -24.30
C GLY A 71 7.40 13.03 -24.96
N ALA A 72 8.46 12.40 -25.47
CA ALA A 72 8.40 11.06 -26.08
C ALA A 72 8.70 9.91 -25.10
N ARG A 73 8.87 10.19 -23.79
CA ARG A 73 9.22 9.20 -22.78
C ARG A 73 8.08 9.01 -21.78
N VAL A 74 7.68 7.75 -21.60
CA VAL A 74 6.83 7.35 -20.48
C VAL A 74 7.75 7.20 -19.27
N GLU A 75 7.50 7.89 -18.16
CA GLU A 75 8.34 7.81 -16.95
C GLU A 75 7.82 6.73 -15.99
N ILE A 76 6.50 6.66 -15.84
CA ILE A 76 5.80 5.57 -15.15
C ILE A 76 4.97 4.83 -16.19
N ALA A 77 5.36 3.58 -16.47
CA ALA A 77 4.62 2.76 -17.43
C ALA A 77 3.43 2.09 -16.75
N LEU A 78 2.30 2.01 -17.47
CA LEU A 78 1.18 1.17 -17.07
C LEU A 78 1.66 -0.27 -16.82
N GLY A 79 1.37 -0.81 -15.65
CA GLY A 79 1.76 -2.13 -15.19
C GLY A 79 2.98 -2.16 -14.27
N SER A 80 3.71 -1.05 -14.10
CA SER A 80 4.85 -1.01 -13.19
C SER A 80 4.43 -1.09 -11.72
N SER A 81 3.42 -0.32 -11.32
CA SER A 81 2.91 -0.37 -9.95
C SER A 81 2.20 -1.68 -9.63
N ILE A 82 1.64 -2.37 -10.65
CA ILE A 82 1.08 -3.72 -10.49
C ILE A 82 2.16 -4.70 -10.01
N MET A 83 3.32 -4.71 -10.66
CA MET A 83 4.42 -5.59 -10.28
C MET A 83 4.95 -5.24 -8.88
N ILE A 84 5.09 -3.95 -8.57
CA ILE A 84 5.57 -3.48 -7.26
C ILE A 84 4.62 -3.92 -6.14
N TYR A 85 3.32 -3.67 -6.30
CA TYR A 85 2.32 -4.11 -5.32
C TYR A 85 2.28 -5.63 -5.20
N ALA A 86 2.33 -6.38 -6.30
CA ALA A 86 2.32 -7.84 -6.26
C ALA A 86 3.50 -8.39 -5.45
N VAL A 87 4.72 -7.86 -5.64
CA VAL A 87 5.91 -8.26 -4.88
C VAL A 87 5.76 -7.88 -3.40
N LEU A 88 5.45 -6.62 -3.10
CA LEU A 88 5.37 -6.14 -1.71
C LEU A 88 4.23 -6.79 -0.92
N ALA A 89 3.07 -6.96 -1.54
CA ALA A 89 1.93 -7.66 -0.93
C ALA A 89 2.22 -9.15 -0.77
N SER A 90 3.00 -9.78 -1.65
CA SER A 90 3.46 -11.17 -1.46
C SER A 90 4.42 -11.29 -0.27
N ILE A 91 5.33 -10.33 -0.09
CA ILE A 91 6.21 -10.27 1.09
C ILE A 91 5.36 -10.15 2.37
N MET A 92 4.39 -9.22 2.36
CA MET A 92 3.45 -9.05 3.47
C MET A 92 2.62 -10.31 3.74
N HIS A 93 2.15 -10.98 2.70
CA HIS A 93 1.39 -12.23 2.81
C HIS A 93 2.23 -13.35 3.45
N GLY A 94 3.53 -13.40 3.18
CA GLY A 94 4.45 -14.33 3.84
C GLY A 94 4.53 -14.14 5.36
N LEU A 95 4.22 -12.95 5.86
CA LEU A 95 4.18 -12.63 7.29
C LEU A 95 2.81 -12.92 7.93
N ARG A 96 1.79 -13.32 7.16
CA ARG A 96 0.46 -13.67 7.65
C ARG A 96 0.49 -14.57 8.91
N PRO A 97 1.32 -15.62 9.04
CA PRO A 97 1.36 -16.43 10.25
C PRO A 97 1.68 -15.65 11.54
N LEU A 98 2.41 -14.53 11.46
CA LEU A 98 2.67 -13.66 12.60
C LEU A 98 1.43 -12.82 12.98
N PHE A 99 0.61 -12.45 11.99
CA PHE A 99 -0.65 -11.75 12.21
C PHE A 99 -1.63 -12.64 12.97
N ILE A 100 -1.72 -13.90 12.57
CA ILE A 100 -2.54 -14.93 13.24
C ILE A 100 -2.15 -15.07 14.73
N ARG A 101 -0.86 -14.92 15.05
CA ARG A 101 -0.34 -14.99 16.43
C ARG A 101 -0.56 -13.70 17.24
N GLY A 102 -1.37 -12.76 16.76
CA GLY A 102 -1.67 -11.50 17.44
C GLY A 102 -0.55 -10.46 17.41
N ARG A 103 0.52 -10.67 16.61
CA ARG A 103 1.62 -9.68 16.47
C ARG A 103 1.33 -8.67 15.36
N TRP A 104 0.24 -7.93 15.53
CA TRP A 104 -0.21 -6.86 14.64
C TRP A 104 0.78 -5.69 14.49
N GLU A 105 1.60 -5.41 15.51
CA GLU A 105 2.63 -4.35 15.49
C GLU A 105 3.63 -4.50 14.35
N ILE A 106 4.08 -5.74 14.09
CA ILE A 106 5.06 -6.03 13.04
C ILE A 106 4.49 -5.65 11.66
N HIS A 107 3.19 -5.84 11.46
CA HIS A 107 2.53 -5.54 10.19
C HIS A 107 2.33 -4.04 10.01
N CYS A 108 2.12 -3.29 11.10
CA CYS A 108 2.10 -1.83 11.06
C CYS A 108 3.46 -1.29 10.60
N VAL A 109 4.55 -1.78 11.21
CA VAL A 109 5.92 -1.41 10.81
C VAL A 109 6.21 -1.81 9.36
N MET A 110 5.88 -3.04 8.99
CA MET A 110 6.08 -3.53 7.63
C MET A 110 5.26 -2.75 6.60
N SER A 111 4.05 -2.29 6.95
CA SER A 111 3.24 -1.48 6.04
C SER A 111 3.93 -0.16 5.71
N GLY A 112 4.58 0.47 6.69
CA GLY A 112 5.40 1.67 6.48
C GLY A 112 6.63 1.39 5.63
N ILE A 113 7.38 0.31 5.93
CA ILE A 113 8.56 -0.09 5.16
C ILE A 113 8.19 -0.38 3.71
N CYS A 114 7.13 -1.16 3.47
CA CYS A 114 6.66 -1.48 2.13
C CYS A 114 6.16 -0.23 1.39
N THR A 115 5.52 0.72 2.08
CA THR A 115 5.12 2.01 1.48
C THR A 115 6.34 2.82 1.04
N SER A 116 7.36 2.94 1.89
CA SER A 116 8.62 3.59 1.51
C SER A 116 9.32 2.88 0.35
N LEU A 117 9.32 1.55 0.33
CA LEU A 117 9.91 0.77 -0.77
C LEU A 117 9.13 0.94 -2.09
N LEU A 118 7.81 1.07 -2.03
CA LEU A 118 6.96 1.37 -3.19
C LEU A 118 7.38 2.70 -3.79
N LEU A 119 7.44 3.76 -2.97
CA LEU A 119 7.82 5.11 -3.40
C LEU A 119 9.27 5.18 -3.86
N LEU A 120 10.18 4.50 -3.16
CA LEU A 120 11.59 4.41 -3.57
C LEU A 120 11.72 3.75 -4.93
N THR A 121 10.97 2.67 -5.20
CA THR A 121 11.02 1.97 -6.48
C THR A 121 10.49 2.86 -7.60
N GLN A 122 9.36 3.55 -7.38
CA GLN A 122 8.82 4.52 -8.34
C GLN A 122 9.80 5.67 -8.60
N TYR A 123 10.40 6.21 -7.55
CA TYR A 123 11.42 7.24 -7.66
C TYR A 123 12.63 6.78 -8.48
N LEU A 124 13.16 5.60 -8.19
CA LEU A 124 14.27 5.02 -8.94
C LEU A 124 13.92 4.81 -10.41
N MET A 125 12.72 4.33 -10.71
CA MET A 125 12.25 4.18 -12.10
C MET A 125 12.27 5.51 -12.86
N ILE A 126 11.77 6.57 -12.25
CA ILE A 126 11.78 7.92 -12.84
C ILE A 126 13.22 8.42 -13.00
N ALA A 127 14.03 8.32 -11.94
CA ALA A 127 15.41 8.79 -11.92
C ALA A 127 16.29 8.09 -12.99
N PHE A 128 16.16 6.77 -13.14
CA PHE A 128 16.86 6.01 -14.18
C PHE A 128 16.43 6.43 -15.59
N ARG A 129 15.14 6.69 -15.82
CA ARG A 129 14.63 7.11 -17.14
C ARG A 129 15.04 8.54 -17.51
N ARG A 130 15.21 9.41 -16.50
CA ARG A 130 15.71 10.78 -16.64
C ARG A 130 17.25 10.85 -16.75
N GLY A 131 17.96 9.79 -16.39
CA GLY A 131 19.43 9.74 -16.43
C GLY A 131 20.11 10.55 -15.32
N SER A 132 19.37 10.98 -14.30
CA SER A 132 19.88 11.72 -13.15
C SER A 132 19.30 11.17 -11.86
N ILE A 133 20.17 10.69 -10.98
CA ILE A 133 19.81 10.22 -9.64
C ILE A 133 20.28 11.26 -8.65
N LEU A 134 19.34 12.07 -8.15
CA LEU A 134 19.64 13.15 -7.21
C LEU A 134 18.94 12.88 -5.89
N PHE A 135 19.63 12.22 -4.96
CA PHE A 135 19.11 12.04 -3.60
C PHE A 135 19.34 13.30 -2.78
N THR A 136 18.39 14.24 -2.88
CA THR A 136 18.37 15.40 -1.99
C THR A 136 17.74 15.01 -0.64
N PRO A 137 18.03 15.74 0.45
CA PRO A 137 17.37 15.52 1.75
C PRO A 137 15.84 15.55 1.66
N GLU A 138 15.29 16.38 0.78
CA GLU A 138 13.85 16.49 0.53
C GLU A 138 13.31 15.21 -0.10
N ALA A 139 14.02 14.63 -1.08
CA ALA A 139 13.64 13.37 -1.70
C ALA A 139 13.56 12.22 -0.67
N TRP A 140 14.48 12.18 0.30
CA TRP A 140 14.42 11.20 1.39
C TRP A 140 13.17 11.37 2.26
N TRP A 141 12.75 12.59 2.55
CA TRP A 141 11.51 12.86 3.28
C TRP A 141 10.25 12.57 2.47
N GLN A 142 10.29 12.78 1.16
CA GLN A 142 9.18 12.44 0.26
C GLN A 142 9.01 10.92 0.05
N ILE A 143 10.07 10.14 0.27
CA ILE A 143 10.02 8.66 0.21
C ILE A 143 9.73 8.07 1.58
N GLY A 144 10.48 8.47 2.61
CA GLY A 144 10.40 7.90 3.95
C GLY A 144 9.26 8.47 4.80
N GLY A 145 8.97 9.76 4.68
CA GLY A 145 7.91 10.44 5.42
C GLY A 145 6.54 9.78 5.24
N PRO A 146 6.11 9.50 3.99
CA PRO A 146 4.85 8.78 3.78
C PRO A 146 4.83 7.36 4.35
N GLY A 147 5.97 6.66 4.37
CA GLY A 147 6.06 5.36 5.04
C GLY A 147 5.92 5.44 6.55
N VAL A 148 6.47 6.49 7.18
CA VAL A 148 6.25 6.76 8.61
C VAL A 148 4.77 7.08 8.86
N LEU A 149 4.14 7.90 8.02
CA LEU A 149 2.70 8.17 8.14
C LEU A 149 1.86 6.91 7.97
N ALA A 150 2.15 6.09 6.96
CA ALA A 150 1.47 4.82 6.72
C ALA A 150 1.59 3.90 7.95
N MET A 151 2.78 3.82 8.56
CA MET A 151 3.02 3.07 9.79
C MET A 151 2.19 3.58 10.97
N LEU A 152 2.09 4.91 11.15
CA LEU A 152 1.32 5.53 12.22
C LEU A 152 -0.19 5.38 12.00
N MET A 153 -0.64 5.39 10.74
CA MET A 153 -2.04 5.23 10.37
C MET A 153 -2.48 3.76 10.39
N ALA A 154 -1.55 2.82 10.18
CA ALA A 154 -1.84 1.40 10.06
C ALA A 154 -2.63 0.81 11.24
N PRO A 155 -2.34 1.09 12.53
CA PRO A 155 -3.13 0.55 13.64
C PRO A 155 -4.61 0.95 13.56
N LEU A 156 -4.89 2.21 13.22
CA LEU A 156 -6.25 2.73 13.12
C LEU A 156 -6.97 2.14 11.90
N VAL A 157 -6.31 2.12 10.74
CA VAL A 157 -6.88 1.57 9.51
C VAL A 157 -7.11 0.06 9.65
N PHE A 158 -6.15 -0.68 10.23
CA PHE A 158 -6.27 -2.13 10.42
C PHE A 158 -7.39 -2.48 11.39
N TRP A 159 -7.55 -1.72 12.47
CA TRP A 159 -8.66 -1.90 13.39
C TRP A 159 -10.02 -1.71 12.70
N PHE A 160 -10.16 -0.63 11.91
CA PHE A 160 -11.37 -0.37 11.13
C PHE A 160 -11.66 -1.46 10.09
N LEU A 161 -10.65 -1.90 9.34
CA LEU A 161 -10.78 -2.94 8.33
C LEU A 161 -11.09 -4.31 8.95
N HIS A 162 -10.53 -4.60 10.12
CA HIS A 162 -10.83 -5.82 10.87
C HIS A 162 -12.28 -5.84 11.34
N ALA A 163 -12.78 -4.73 11.89
CA ALA A 163 -14.19 -4.61 12.29
C ALA A 163 -15.15 -4.83 11.11
N ILE A 164 -14.82 -4.32 9.91
CA ILE A 164 -15.59 -4.58 8.68
C ILE A 164 -15.49 -6.05 8.27
N GLY A 165 -14.30 -6.63 8.36
CA GLY A 165 -14.05 -8.04 8.07
C GLY A 165 -14.91 -8.98 8.93
N ASP A 166 -14.98 -8.70 10.23
CA ASP A 166 -15.80 -9.45 11.18
C ASP A 166 -17.29 -9.26 10.89
N ALA A 167 -17.74 -8.01 10.66
CA ALA A 167 -19.14 -7.70 10.33
C ALA A 167 -19.60 -8.35 9.01
N THR A 168 -18.68 -8.62 8.09
CA THR A 168 -18.98 -9.25 6.79
C THR A 168 -18.82 -10.77 6.82
N GLY A 169 -18.50 -11.36 7.96
CA GLY A 169 -18.32 -12.79 8.14
C GLY A 169 -17.17 -13.34 7.28
N ASN A 170 -16.05 -12.62 7.19
CA ASN A 170 -14.92 -13.04 6.38
C ASN A 170 -14.31 -14.35 6.93
N PRO A 171 -14.39 -15.48 6.20
CA PRO A 171 -13.94 -16.80 6.70
C PRO A 171 -12.41 -16.92 6.78
N PHE A 172 -11.67 -15.90 6.32
CA PHE A 172 -10.22 -15.91 6.24
C PHE A 172 -9.54 -15.17 7.40
N ILE A 173 -10.32 -14.57 8.30
CA ILE A 173 -9.82 -13.97 9.53
C ILE A 173 -9.61 -15.09 10.55
N PRO A 174 -8.41 -15.24 11.14
CA PRO A 174 -8.18 -16.28 12.13
C PRO A 174 -8.99 -15.98 13.39
N GLU A 175 -9.80 -16.93 13.83
CA GLU A 175 -10.48 -16.86 15.12
C GLU A 175 -9.45 -16.87 16.26
N PRO A 176 -9.59 -16.01 17.29
CA PRO A 176 -8.65 -15.95 18.40
C PRO A 176 -8.61 -17.23 19.26
N GLU A 177 -9.54 -18.17 19.09
CA GLU A 177 -9.67 -19.34 19.96
C GLU A 177 -8.85 -20.58 19.53
N THR A 178 -8.19 -20.61 18.37
CA THR A 178 -7.51 -21.82 17.89
C THR A 178 -6.10 -22.04 18.47
N TYR A 179 -5.64 -21.23 19.42
CA TYR A 179 -4.30 -21.34 20.02
C TYR A 179 -4.30 -21.27 21.56
N ARG A 180 -5.25 -21.98 22.20
CA ARG A 180 -5.07 -22.41 23.60
C ARG A 180 -4.50 -23.82 23.65
#